data_AF-A0A1Z4GEC1-F1
#
_entry.id   AF-A0A1Z4GEC1-F1
#
_cell.length_a   1.000
_cell.length_b   1.000
_cell.length_c   1.000
_cell.angle_alpha   90.00
_cell.angle_beta   90.00
_cell.angle_gamma   90.00
#
_symmetry.space_group_name_H-M   'P 1'
#
loop_
_entity.id
_entity.type
_entity.pdbx_description
1 polymer ?
#
loop_
_entity_poly.entity_id
_entity_poly.type
_entity_poly.pdbx_seq_one_letter_code
_entity_poly.pdbx_strand_id
1 'polypeptide(L)'
;MLKIKKLKVYLLLSTVAGLMSVGFEHSAVFSQSSPQANVRLTTEPPISQTIPFEAEASTPQKPVKLTLQAVDATGKPVENAKINLKIFTPPKNPWFTTDFPIVEGTKLLDIQAIAPQGQLQVQQILPIRGNYQLQVNVTPITPNAFTPIQQNLDLSVPENPVKYRNFAILAGILLIVGLGGGWVIGGRQETQPGEIAPQRVRLLLSSATVVAIIALLAINLSSEIAQSQTSHGEHHHHTSAAEPETDNYDIVKQQGLQVQLLGDASATVGETDKLQVQVVDEKTQQPVSDVLLNIKTKSLEDGWVPFAYQGIPDATGKLTWEQQFFDGAPHNVLVEVSPQPNASRQFSPLRVQKNVDVEGVAPPVSIRLIVLAYLTGIIIIGLLVGLQLRRQLSLQR
;
A
#
# COMPACT_ATOMS: atom_id res chain seq x y z
N MET A 1 -48.40 -66.11 19.50
CA MET A 1 -48.46 -64.95 20.42
C MET A 1 -47.10 -64.26 20.39
N LEU A 2 -47.00 -63.12 19.72
CA LEU A 2 -45.74 -62.40 19.47
C LEU A 2 -45.92 -60.94 19.95
N LYS A 3 -45.06 -60.43 20.82
CA LYS A 3 -44.92 -58.99 21.07
C LYS A 3 -43.46 -58.63 21.32
N ILE A 4 -42.83 -58.10 20.29
CA ILE A 4 -41.65 -57.23 20.37
C ILE A 4 -42.15 -55.81 20.13
N LYS A 5 -41.82 -54.86 21.01
CA LYS A 5 -42.03 -53.42 20.78
C LYS A 5 -40.72 -52.67 21.01
N LYS A 6 -40.10 -52.26 19.90
CA LYS A 6 -39.14 -51.15 19.82
C LYS A 6 -39.88 -49.92 19.25
N LEU A 7 -39.36 -48.75 19.60
CA LEU A 7 -39.33 -47.52 18.79
C LEU A 7 -40.65 -46.75 18.58
N LYS A 8 -40.92 -45.72 19.41
CA LYS A 8 -41.81 -44.59 19.07
C LYS A 8 -41.45 -43.32 19.88
N VAL A 9 -40.54 -42.47 19.38
CA VAL A 9 -40.45 -41.04 19.79
C VAL A 9 -40.21 -40.08 18.60
N TYR A 10 -40.00 -40.53 17.36
CA TYR A 10 -39.85 -39.62 16.21
C TYR A 10 -41.00 -39.81 15.21
N LEU A 11 -42.19 -39.28 15.52
CA LEU A 11 -43.24 -39.04 14.51
C LEU A 11 -44.33 -38.08 15.01
N LEU A 12 -43.95 -36.88 15.42
CA LEU A 12 -44.90 -35.82 15.78
C LEU A 12 -44.27 -34.45 15.55
N LEU A 13 -43.91 -34.16 14.29
CA LEU A 13 -43.55 -32.82 13.81
C LEU A 13 -43.65 -32.66 12.28
N SER A 14 -44.38 -33.53 11.57
CA SER A 14 -44.48 -33.51 10.09
C SER A 14 -45.89 -33.27 9.55
N THR A 15 -46.82 -32.72 10.33
CA THR A 15 -48.21 -32.47 9.88
C THR A 15 -48.75 -31.10 10.30
N VAL A 16 -47.98 -30.03 10.07
CA VAL A 16 -48.46 -28.63 10.03
C VAL A 16 -47.91 -27.86 8.81
N ALA A 17 -47.18 -28.52 7.89
CA ALA A 17 -46.57 -27.88 6.71
C ALA A 17 -47.31 -28.18 5.40
N GLY A 18 -48.65 -28.15 5.43
CA GLY A 18 -49.46 -28.41 4.24
C GLY A 18 -50.86 -27.83 4.40
N LEU A 19 -51.02 -26.55 4.08
CA LEU A 19 -52.24 -25.86 3.59
C LEU A 19 -52.09 -24.35 3.81
N MET A 20 -51.32 -23.69 2.95
CA MET A 20 -51.44 -22.25 2.62
C MET A 20 -50.83 -22.05 1.22
N SER A 21 -51.46 -22.67 0.23
CA SER A 21 -51.26 -22.39 -1.19
C SER A 21 -52.21 -21.27 -1.59
N VAL A 22 -51.73 -20.03 -1.53
CA VAL A 22 -52.33 -18.88 -2.23
C VAL A 22 -51.23 -18.27 -3.08
N GLY A 23 -51.50 -18.20 -4.38
CA GLY A 23 -50.53 -17.89 -5.42
C GLY A 23 -49.90 -16.51 -5.25
N PHE A 24 -48.57 -16.50 -5.29
CA PHE A 24 -47.80 -15.39 -5.80
C PHE A 24 -46.97 -15.93 -6.95
N GLU A 25 -47.48 -15.75 -8.16
CA GLU A 25 -46.68 -15.84 -9.38
C GLU A 25 -45.55 -14.80 -9.27
N HIS A 26 -44.41 -15.25 -8.74
CA HIS A 26 -43.16 -14.52 -8.89
C HIS A 26 -42.78 -14.63 -10.35
N SER A 27 -43.25 -13.67 -11.14
CA SER A 27 -42.54 -13.25 -12.32
C SER A 27 -41.13 -12.91 -11.86
N ALA A 28 -40.19 -13.82 -12.15
CA ALA A 28 -38.77 -13.51 -12.12
C ALA A 28 -38.56 -12.39 -13.13
N VAL A 29 -38.70 -11.15 -12.66
CA VAL A 29 -38.17 -9.98 -13.34
C VAL A 29 -36.67 -10.22 -13.36
N PHE A 30 -36.20 -10.76 -14.48
CA PHE A 30 -34.85 -10.50 -14.94
C PHE A 30 -34.69 -8.99 -14.86
N SER A 31 -34.03 -8.50 -13.82
CA SER A 31 -33.48 -7.16 -13.83
C SER A 31 -32.41 -7.20 -14.92
N GLN A 32 -32.83 -7.01 -16.17
CA GLN A 32 -31.95 -6.53 -17.22
C GLN A 32 -31.46 -5.19 -16.69
N SER A 33 -30.31 -5.20 -16.03
CA SER A 33 -29.58 -3.98 -15.72
C SER A 33 -29.43 -3.28 -17.06
N SER A 34 -30.16 -2.19 -17.25
CA SER A 34 -30.00 -1.37 -18.44
C SER A 34 -28.50 -1.14 -18.63
N PRO A 35 -27.93 -1.35 -19.83
CA PRO A 35 -26.52 -1.13 -20.05
C PRO A 35 -26.16 0.29 -19.59
N GLN A 36 -25.34 0.39 -18.56
CA GLN A 36 -24.93 1.66 -17.97
C GLN A 36 -23.50 1.97 -18.39
N ALA A 37 -23.24 3.24 -18.70
CA ALA A 37 -21.88 3.72 -18.92
C ALA A 37 -21.03 3.44 -17.66
N ASN A 38 -19.82 2.93 -17.85
CA ASN A 38 -18.95 2.52 -16.76
C ASN A 38 -17.47 2.72 -17.09
N VAL A 39 -16.63 2.52 -16.09
CA VAL A 39 -15.17 2.53 -16.22
C VAL A 39 -14.66 1.10 -16.02
N ARG A 40 -13.92 0.60 -17.01
CA ARG A 40 -13.23 -0.69 -16.94
C ARG A 40 -11.79 -0.47 -16.48
N LEU A 41 -11.39 -1.17 -15.42
CA LEU A 41 -10.01 -1.19 -14.92
C LEU A 41 -9.31 -2.47 -15.37
N THR A 42 -8.11 -2.32 -15.93
CA THR A 42 -7.19 -3.42 -16.22
C THR A 42 -5.82 -3.10 -15.64
N THR A 43 -5.07 -4.15 -15.28
CA THR A 43 -3.77 -4.01 -14.62
C THR A 43 -2.72 -4.87 -15.32
N GLU A 44 -1.50 -4.33 -15.42
CA GLU A 44 -0.33 -5.05 -15.93
C GLU A 44 0.88 -4.81 -15.01
N PRO A 45 1.45 -5.86 -14.38
CA PRO A 45 0.97 -7.25 -14.37
C PRO A 45 -0.44 -7.38 -13.74
N PRO A 46 -1.12 -8.53 -13.91
CA PRO A 46 -2.39 -8.77 -13.24
C PRO A 46 -2.27 -8.56 -11.73
N ILE A 47 -3.23 -7.87 -11.12
CA ILE A 47 -3.13 -7.47 -9.71
C ILE A 47 -2.87 -8.63 -8.74
N SER A 48 -3.32 -9.85 -9.06
CA SER A 48 -3.05 -11.05 -8.26
C SER A 48 -1.58 -11.48 -8.21
N GLN A 49 -0.74 -10.95 -9.11
CA GLN A 49 0.71 -11.17 -9.18
C GLN A 49 1.50 -9.98 -8.66
N THR A 50 0.84 -8.86 -8.37
CA THR A 50 1.47 -7.69 -7.78
C THR A 50 1.66 -7.92 -6.29
N ILE A 51 2.86 -7.63 -5.79
CA ILE A 51 3.15 -7.55 -4.36
C ILE A 51 3.35 -6.09 -3.93
N PRO A 52 3.16 -5.76 -2.65
CA PRO A 52 3.41 -4.42 -2.13
C PRO A 52 4.88 -4.02 -2.23
N PHE A 53 5.17 -2.74 -2.05
CA PHE A 53 6.53 -2.25 -1.96
C PHE A 53 7.31 -2.92 -0.82
N GLU A 54 8.59 -3.21 -1.05
CA GLU A 54 9.52 -3.81 -0.09
C GLU A 54 10.86 -3.07 -0.18
N ALA A 55 11.17 -2.25 0.83
CA ALA A 55 12.42 -1.49 0.88
C ALA A 55 13.68 -2.38 0.88
N GLU A 56 13.58 -3.60 1.41
CA GLU A 56 14.71 -4.55 1.47
C GLU A 56 14.78 -5.47 0.24
N ALA A 57 14.01 -5.19 -0.82
CA ALA A 57 13.98 -6.03 -2.00
C ALA A 57 15.31 -6.01 -2.76
N SER A 58 15.94 -7.18 -2.90
CA SER A 58 17.17 -7.35 -3.70
C SER A 58 17.01 -7.08 -5.21
N THR A 59 15.78 -7.00 -5.70
CA THR A 59 15.47 -6.73 -7.11
C THR A 59 14.57 -5.51 -7.22
N PRO A 60 14.86 -4.56 -8.12
CA PRO A 60 14.02 -3.39 -8.31
C PRO A 60 12.58 -3.78 -8.63
N GLN A 61 11.65 -3.30 -7.81
CA GLN A 61 10.23 -3.52 -8.03
C GLN A 61 9.72 -2.60 -9.15
N LYS A 62 8.83 -3.13 -9.98
CA LYS A 62 8.22 -2.39 -11.08
C LYS A 62 6.82 -1.89 -10.67
N PRO A 63 6.44 -0.66 -11.08
CA PRO A 63 5.10 -0.17 -10.84
C PRO A 63 4.06 -0.98 -11.62
N VAL A 64 2.84 -1.02 -11.09
CA VAL A 64 1.68 -1.59 -11.79
C VAL A 64 1.13 -0.57 -12.75
N LYS A 65 0.96 -0.95 -14.00
CA LYS A 65 0.24 -0.15 -14.99
C LYS A 65 -1.27 -0.32 -14.78
N LEU A 66 -1.93 0.72 -14.33
CA LEU A 66 -3.38 0.83 -14.22
C LEU A 66 -3.93 1.48 -15.50
N THR A 67 -4.84 0.78 -16.18
CA THR A 67 -5.51 1.29 -17.38
C THR A 67 -7.00 1.39 -17.11
N LEU A 68 -7.50 2.62 -17.10
CA LEU A 68 -8.92 2.95 -16.95
C LEU A 68 -9.49 3.30 -18.33
N GLN A 69 -10.50 2.56 -18.77
CA GLN A 69 -11.22 2.83 -20.00
C GLN A 69 -12.66 3.18 -19.66
N ALA A 70 -13.05 4.43 -19.89
CA ALA A 70 -14.43 4.85 -19.80
C ALA A 70 -15.18 4.39 -21.06
N VAL A 71 -16.34 3.77 -20.87
CA VAL A 71 -17.20 3.27 -21.95
C VAL A 71 -18.65 3.70 -21.75
N ASP A 72 -19.37 3.90 -22.85
CA ASP A 72 -20.78 4.23 -22.86
C ASP A 72 -21.67 3.00 -22.57
N ALA A 73 -22.99 3.21 -22.56
CA ALA A 73 -23.98 2.13 -22.41
C ALA A 73 -23.86 1.04 -23.49
N THR A 74 -23.31 1.34 -24.66
CA THR A 74 -23.10 0.38 -25.75
C THR A 74 -21.76 -0.36 -25.64
N GLY A 75 -20.94 -0.03 -24.63
CA GLY A 75 -19.62 -0.59 -24.41
C GLY A 75 -18.53 0.03 -25.28
N LYS A 76 -18.80 1.13 -25.99
CA LYS A 76 -17.82 1.86 -26.80
C LYS A 76 -17.06 2.88 -25.95
N PRO A 77 -15.76 3.11 -26.21
CA PRO A 77 -15.01 4.19 -25.57
C PRO A 77 -15.71 5.54 -25.66
N VAL A 78 -15.75 6.29 -24.55
CA VAL A 78 -16.21 7.69 -24.58
C VAL A 78 -15.06 8.60 -24.99
N GLU A 79 -15.21 9.34 -26.08
CA GLU A 79 -14.15 10.23 -26.57
C GLU A 79 -14.15 11.58 -25.85
N ASN A 80 -13.01 12.27 -25.89
CA ASN A 80 -12.82 13.63 -25.36
C ASN A 80 -13.29 13.77 -23.90
N ALA A 81 -12.83 12.85 -23.06
CA ALA A 81 -13.14 12.81 -21.65
C ALA A 81 -12.05 13.47 -20.81
N LYS A 82 -12.45 14.02 -19.67
CA LYS A 82 -11.57 14.42 -18.58
C LYS A 82 -11.77 13.42 -17.44
N ILE A 83 -10.72 12.68 -17.13
CA ILE A 83 -10.74 11.62 -16.10
C ILE A 83 -10.00 12.14 -14.88
N ASN A 84 -10.70 12.22 -13.75
CA ASN A 84 -10.09 12.36 -12.43
C ASN A 84 -10.02 10.97 -11.79
N LEU A 85 -8.81 10.54 -11.46
CA LEU A 85 -8.53 9.33 -10.71
C LEU A 85 -7.97 9.71 -9.33
N LYS A 86 -8.65 9.24 -8.28
CA LYS A 86 -8.12 9.22 -6.91
C LYS A 86 -7.88 7.80 -6.47
N ILE A 87 -6.69 7.52 -5.94
CA ILE A 87 -6.33 6.23 -5.37
C ILE A 87 -6.18 6.41 -3.86
N PHE A 88 -6.96 5.68 -3.08
CA PHE A 88 -6.87 5.63 -1.62
C PHE A 88 -6.23 4.31 -1.18
N THR A 89 -5.32 4.41 -0.23
CA THR A 89 -4.70 3.23 0.40
C THR A 89 -5.72 2.48 1.26
N PRO A 90 -5.49 1.17 1.50
CA PRO A 90 -6.33 0.37 2.38
C PRO A 90 -6.56 1.04 3.76
N PRO A 91 -7.75 0.89 4.35
CA PRO A 91 -8.09 1.57 5.60
C PRO A 91 -7.23 1.08 6.78
N LYS A 92 -7.07 1.95 7.78
CA LYS A 92 -6.29 1.65 8.98
C LYS A 92 -6.81 0.41 9.71
N ASN A 93 -5.90 -0.48 10.07
CA ASN A 93 -6.20 -1.61 10.96
C ASN A 93 -5.16 -1.70 12.09
N PRO A 94 -5.48 -1.23 13.31
CA PRO A 94 -4.51 -1.18 14.39
C PRO A 94 -4.04 -2.56 14.87
N TRP A 95 -4.80 -3.61 14.62
CA TRP A 95 -4.47 -4.98 15.06
C TRP A 95 -3.65 -5.76 14.02
N PHE A 96 -3.80 -5.42 12.74
CA PHE A 96 -3.14 -6.13 11.63
C PHE A 96 -2.61 -5.13 10.60
N THR A 97 -1.79 -4.20 11.08
CA THR A 97 -1.19 -3.15 10.26
C THR A 97 -0.16 -3.70 9.28
N THR A 98 0.13 -2.90 8.27
CA THR A 98 1.12 -3.11 7.23
C THR A 98 2.50 -2.61 7.66
N ASP A 99 3.50 -2.78 6.80
CA ASP A 99 4.87 -2.34 7.08
C ASP A 99 4.99 -0.81 7.11
N PHE A 100 3.99 -0.09 6.57
CA PHE A 100 3.89 1.36 6.57
C PHE A 100 2.58 1.83 7.25
N PRO A 101 2.44 1.75 8.58
CA PRO A 101 1.17 2.09 9.27
C PRO A 101 0.71 3.54 9.04
N ILE A 102 1.65 4.44 8.77
CA ILE A 102 1.36 5.87 8.56
C ILE A 102 0.64 6.12 7.23
N VAL A 103 0.85 5.27 6.21
CA VAL A 103 0.24 5.43 4.89
C VAL A 103 -1.15 4.79 4.81
N GLU A 104 -1.58 4.02 5.79
CA GLU A 104 -2.92 3.41 5.80
C GLU A 104 -4.04 4.46 5.87
N GLY A 105 -5.08 4.29 5.06
CA GLY A 105 -6.26 5.17 5.02
C GLY A 105 -5.96 6.58 4.51
N THR A 106 -4.92 6.76 3.70
CA THR A 106 -4.51 8.04 3.11
C THR A 106 -4.78 8.05 1.61
N LYS A 107 -4.57 9.20 0.97
CA LYS A 107 -4.66 9.33 -0.49
C LYS A 107 -3.28 9.11 -1.09
N LEU A 108 -3.15 8.12 -1.96
CA LEU A 108 -1.90 7.80 -2.65
C LEU A 108 -1.68 8.70 -3.88
N LEU A 109 -2.76 8.94 -4.65
CA LEU A 109 -2.73 9.68 -5.90
C LEU A 109 -4.04 10.44 -6.12
N ASP A 110 -3.95 11.64 -6.66
CA ASP A 110 -5.06 12.42 -7.23
C ASP A 110 -4.60 13.01 -8.56
N ILE A 111 -4.98 12.44 -9.69
CA ILE A 111 -4.57 12.92 -11.01
C ILE A 111 -5.78 13.27 -11.86
N GLN A 112 -5.71 14.44 -12.49
CA GLN A 112 -6.70 14.91 -13.43
C GLN A 112 -6.10 14.99 -14.83
N ALA A 113 -6.58 14.13 -15.72
CA ALA A 113 -6.01 13.95 -17.04
C ALA A 113 -7.05 14.16 -18.15
N ILE A 114 -6.58 14.72 -19.27
CA ILE A 114 -7.32 14.74 -20.52
C ILE A 114 -7.12 13.39 -21.22
N ALA A 115 -8.21 12.74 -21.57
CA ALA A 115 -8.27 11.42 -22.19
C ALA A 115 -9.06 11.48 -23.51
N PRO A 116 -8.41 11.83 -24.64
CA PRO A 116 -9.08 11.95 -25.94
C PRO A 116 -9.80 10.68 -26.39
N GLN A 117 -9.26 9.51 -26.03
CA GLN A 117 -9.81 8.19 -26.33
C GLN A 117 -10.59 7.57 -25.16
N GLY A 118 -10.92 8.35 -24.13
CA GLY A 118 -11.59 7.85 -22.92
C GLY A 118 -10.73 6.94 -22.06
N GLN A 119 -9.42 6.91 -22.31
CA GLN A 119 -8.47 6.05 -21.61
C GLN A 119 -7.47 6.86 -20.79
N LEU A 120 -7.25 6.44 -19.55
CA LEU A 120 -6.19 6.93 -18.66
C LEU A 120 -5.27 5.75 -18.31
N GLN A 121 -3.97 5.91 -18.58
CA GLN A 121 -2.94 4.96 -18.19
C GLN A 121 -1.99 5.62 -17.18
N VAL A 122 -1.83 5.01 -16.02
CA VAL A 122 -0.90 5.45 -14.97
C VAL A 122 -0.11 4.26 -14.45
N GLN A 123 1.16 4.46 -14.13
CA GLN A 123 1.98 3.46 -13.47
C GLN A 123 2.17 3.88 -12.01
N GLN A 124 1.89 2.97 -11.09
CA GLN A 124 1.93 3.24 -9.65
C GLN A 124 2.48 2.03 -8.89
N ILE A 125 3.45 2.25 -8.01
CA ILE A 125 3.78 1.29 -6.96
C ILE A 125 2.72 1.37 -5.87
N LEU A 126 2.22 0.20 -5.46
CA LEU A 126 1.23 0.06 -4.40
C LEU A 126 1.99 -0.28 -3.10
N PRO A 127 2.08 0.66 -2.13
CA PRO A 127 3.04 0.52 -1.03
C PRO A 127 2.68 -0.57 -0.03
N ILE A 128 1.39 -0.83 0.17
CA ILE A 128 0.89 -1.75 1.21
C ILE A 128 -0.09 -2.78 0.68
N ARG A 129 -0.23 -3.92 1.36
CA ARG A 129 -1.26 -4.93 1.07
C ARG A 129 -2.66 -4.42 1.37
N GLY A 130 -3.68 -4.99 0.74
CA GLY A 130 -5.09 -4.79 1.07
C GLY A 130 -5.93 -4.25 -0.08
N ASN A 131 -7.15 -3.77 0.25
CA ASN A 131 -8.11 -3.29 -0.73
C ASN A 131 -7.99 -1.78 -0.89
N TYR A 132 -7.47 -1.35 -2.04
CA TYR A 132 -7.42 0.05 -2.46
C TYR A 132 -8.76 0.47 -3.04
N GLN A 133 -9.13 1.72 -2.81
CA GLN A 133 -10.32 2.34 -3.40
C GLN A 133 -9.90 3.32 -4.49
N LEU A 134 -10.34 3.08 -5.71
CA LEU A 134 -10.12 3.95 -6.86
C LEU A 134 -11.42 4.70 -7.13
N GLN A 135 -11.45 5.99 -6.82
CA GLN A 135 -12.58 6.85 -7.16
C GLN A 135 -12.31 7.49 -8.52
N VAL A 136 -13.17 7.17 -9.49
CA VAL A 136 -13.04 7.65 -10.86
C VAL A 136 -14.22 8.55 -11.19
N ASN A 137 -13.92 9.78 -11.62
CA ASN A 137 -14.90 10.71 -12.13
C ASN A 137 -14.55 11.09 -13.57
N VAL A 138 -15.45 10.80 -14.49
CA VAL A 138 -15.29 11.03 -15.93
C VAL A 138 -16.30 12.10 -16.34
N THR A 139 -15.79 13.24 -16.79
CA THR A 139 -16.60 14.37 -17.27
C THR A 139 -16.28 14.67 -18.72
N PRO A 140 -17.24 15.11 -19.54
CA PRO A 140 -16.93 15.50 -20.91
C PRO A 140 -16.11 16.80 -20.93
N ILE A 141 -15.14 16.90 -21.85
CA ILE A 141 -14.39 18.15 -22.07
C ILE A 141 -15.30 19.21 -22.70
N THR A 142 -16.13 18.79 -23.65
CA THR A 142 -17.16 19.64 -24.27
C THR A 142 -18.46 19.52 -23.47
N PRO A 143 -19.07 20.63 -23.02
CA PRO A 143 -20.32 20.58 -22.26
C PRO A 143 -21.39 19.71 -22.93
N ASN A 144 -22.03 18.84 -22.14
CA ASN A 144 -23.13 17.96 -22.57
C ASN A 144 -22.80 16.91 -23.64
N ALA A 145 -21.52 16.62 -23.94
CA ALA A 145 -21.18 15.57 -24.90
C ALA A 145 -21.59 14.15 -24.45
N PHE A 146 -21.53 13.88 -23.14
CA PHE A 146 -22.08 12.68 -22.51
C PHE A 146 -22.41 12.94 -21.03
N THR A 147 -23.19 12.07 -20.42
CA THR A 147 -23.53 12.12 -18.99
C THR A 147 -22.31 11.71 -18.14
N PRO A 148 -21.86 12.53 -17.17
CA PRO A 148 -20.72 12.19 -16.33
C PRO A 148 -20.83 10.81 -15.67
N ILE A 149 -19.71 10.10 -15.58
CA ILE A 149 -19.63 8.76 -14.99
C ILE A 149 -18.85 8.87 -13.68
N GLN A 150 -19.46 8.44 -12.58
CA GLN A 150 -18.78 8.33 -11.29
C GLN A 150 -18.80 6.87 -10.85
N GLN A 151 -17.63 6.31 -10.55
CA GLN A 151 -17.51 4.92 -10.17
C GLN A 151 -16.40 4.75 -9.14
N ASN A 152 -16.70 3.97 -8.11
CA ASN A 152 -15.70 3.45 -7.18
C ASN A 152 -15.31 2.04 -7.64
N LEU A 153 -14.01 1.81 -7.78
CA LEU A 153 -13.43 0.55 -8.18
C LEU A 153 -12.54 0.04 -7.05
N ASP A 154 -12.63 -1.24 -6.73
CA ASP A 154 -11.79 -1.86 -5.72
C ASP A 154 -10.62 -2.59 -6.37
N LEU A 155 -9.44 -2.44 -5.78
CA LEU A 155 -8.21 -3.11 -6.24
C LEU A 155 -7.56 -3.81 -5.05
N SER A 156 -7.60 -5.15 -5.05
CA SER A 156 -7.07 -5.97 -3.95
C SER A 156 -5.64 -6.39 -4.23
N VAL A 157 -4.70 -5.91 -3.42
CA VAL A 157 -3.27 -6.25 -3.49
C VAL A 157 -2.97 -7.34 -2.46
N PRO A 158 -2.54 -8.54 -2.89
CA PRO A 158 -2.15 -9.59 -1.96
C PRO A 158 -0.85 -9.24 -1.23
N GLU A 159 -0.62 -9.87 -0.09
CA GLU A 159 0.66 -9.76 0.62
C GLU A 159 1.71 -10.69 0.01
N ASN A 160 2.99 -10.36 0.20
CA ASN A 160 4.08 -11.25 -0.17
C ASN A 160 4.03 -12.55 0.68
N PRO A 161 3.91 -13.74 0.06
CA PRO A 161 3.86 -15.01 0.78
C PRO A 161 5.12 -15.30 1.61
N VAL A 162 6.26 -14.71 1.25
CA VAL A 162 7.51 -14.85 2.01
C VAL A 162 7.38 -14.27 3.42
N LYS A 163 6.62 -13.18 3.60
CA LYS A 163 6.40 -12.58 4.93
C LYS A 163 5.65 -13.52 5.87
N TYR A 164 4.60 -14.20 5.37
CA TYR A 164 3.88 -15.20 6.17
C TYR A 164 4.78 -16.37 6.58
N ARG A 165 5.64 -16.83 5.66
CA ARG A 165 6.62 -17.88 5.96
C ARG A 165 7.61 -17.44 7.03
N ASN A 166 8.19 -16.24 6.89
CA ASN A 166 9.16 -15.71 7.84
C ASN A 166 8.52 -15.50 9.22
N PHE A 167 7.29 -14.98 9.27
CA PHE A 167 6.53 -14.85 10.51
C PHE A 167 6.26 -16.21 11.17
N ALA A 168 5.84 -17.22 10.40
CA ALA A 168 5.60 -18.56 10.95
C ALA A 168 6.86 -19.19 11.54
N ILE A 169 8.02 -19.01 10.89
CA ILE A 169 9.33 -19.45 11.41
C ILE A 169 9.65 -18.74 12.73
N LEU A 170 9.53 -17.41 12.75
CA LEU A 170 9.76 -16.61 13.96
C LEU A 170 8.83 -17.05 15.10
N ALA A 171 7.54 -17.20 14.84
CA ALA A 171 6.56 -17.67 15.81
C ALA A 171 6.92 -19.06 16.36
N GLY A 172 7.36 -19.98 15.50
CA GLY A 172 7.84 -21.30 15.90
C GLY A 172 9.04 -21.23 16.85
N ILE A 173 10.04 -20.39 16.53
CA ILE A 173 11.20 -20.18 17.40
C ILE A 173 10.76 -19.62 18.77
N LEU A 174 9.92 -18.58 18.78
CA LEU A 174 9.42 -17.97 20.01
C LEU A 174 8.62 -18.96 20.87
N LEU A 175 7.80 -19.83 20.26
CA LEU A 175 7.11 -20.91 20.96
C LEU A 175 8.07 -21.90 21.58
N ILE A 176 9.11 -22.34 20.86
CA ILE A 176 10.12 -23.28 21.37
C ILE A 176 10.88 -22.66 22.55
N VAL A 177 11.27 -21.39 22.44
CA VAL A 177 11.92 -20.65 23.53
C VAL A 177 11.01 -20.58 24.76
N GLY A 178 9.74 -20.21 24.58
CA GLY A 178 8.75 -20.20 25.65
C GLY A 178 8.61 -21.58 26.30
N LEU A 179 8.42 -22.63 25.50
CA LEU A 179 8.27 -24.01 25.95
C LEU A 179 9.48 -24.48 26.75
N GLY A 180 10.69 -24.23 26.27
CA GLY A 180 11.92 -24.53 27.01
C GLY A 180 11.99 -23.82 28.35
N GLY A 181 11.66 -22.52 28.39
CA GLY A 181 11.59 -21.74 29.63
C GLY A 181 10.58 -22.30 30.62
N GLY A 182 9.36 -22.57 30.17
CA GLY A 182 8.30 -23.17 30.98
C GLY A 182 8.64 -24.55 31.51
N TRP A 183 9.29 -25.37 30.68
CA TRP A 183 9.74 -26.70 31.06
C TRP A 183 10.80 -26.68 32.16
N VAL A 184 11.78 -25.76 32.08
CA VAL A 184 12.80 -25.61 33.14
C VAL A 184 12.17 -25.10 34.43
N ILE A 185 11.29 -24.11 34.37
CA ILE A 185 10.58 -23.57 35.54
C ILE A 185 9.67 -24.63 36.19
N GLY A 186 9.02 -25.48 35.38
CA GLY A 186 8.16 -26.55 35.87
C GLY A 186 8.90 -27.71 36.53
N GLY A 187 10.24 -27.78 36.39
CA GLY A 187 11.06 -28.80 37.03
C GLY A 187 11.20 -28.51 38.52
N ARG A 188 10.53 -29.29 39.37
CA ARG A 188 10.73 -29.25 40.83
C ARG A 188 12.18 -29.62 41.16
N GLN A 189 13.01 -28.60 41.43
CA GLN A 189 14.30 -28.75 42.10
C GLN A 189 14.13 -28.32 43.55
N GLU A 190 14.73 -29.05 44.48
CA GLU A 190 14.73 -28.66 45.89
C GLU A 190 15.46 -27.32 46.05
N THR A 191 14.78 -26.35 46.65
CA THR A 191 15.33 -25.06 47.03
C THR A 191 16.22 -25.28 48.24
N GLN A 192 17.48 -24.84 48.19
CA GLN A 192 18.35 -24.91 49.35
C GLN A 192 17.84 -23.97 50.46
N PRO A 193 18.06 -24.29 51.74
CA PRO A 193 17.62 -23.44 52.85
C PRO A 193 18.18 -22.01 52.69
N GLY A 194 17.29 -21.02 52.57
CA GLY A 194 17.64 -19.61 52.32
C GLY A 194 17.52 -19.13 50.87
N GLU A 195 17.20 -20.00 49.90
CA GLU A 195 16.95 -19.61 48.52
C GLU A 195 15.46 -19.44 48.19
N ILE A 196 15.10 -18.37 47.45
CA ILE A 196 13.72 -18.04 47.05
C ILE A 196 13.27 -18.85 45.80
N ALA A 197 14.20 -19.29 44.96
CA ALA A 197 13.94 -20.09 43.76
C ALA A 197 15.15 -20.97 43.40
N PRO A 198 14.95 -22.13 42.71
CA PRO A 198 16.05 -22.99 42.30
C PRO A 198 17.07 -22.28 41.40
N GLN A 199 18.35 -22.63 41.51
CA GLN A 199 19.46 -21.98 40.80
C GLN A 199 19.24 -21.84 39.28
N ARG A 200 18.65 -22.85 38.63
CA ARG A 200 18.35 -22.82 37.18
C ARG A 200 17.27 -21.80 36.82
N VAL A 201 16.27 -21.64 37.67
CA VAL A 201 15.18 -20.67 37.50
C VAL A 201 15.72 -19.26 37.72
N ARG A 202 16.58 -19.07 38.73
CA ARG A 202 17.24 -17.79 38.98
C ARG A 202 18.12 -17.36 37.80
N LEU A 203 18.92 -18.27 37.25
CA LEU A 203 19.79 -17.97 36.11
C LEU A 203 18.98 -17.63 34.85
N LEU A 204 17.89 -18.35 34.59
CA LEU A 204 16.97 -18.02 33.50
C LEU A 204 16.32 -16.64 33.70
N LEU A 205 15.77 -16.35 34.88
CA LEU A 205 15.16 -15.05 35.17
C LEU A 205 16.16 -13.91 35.04
N SER A 206 17.37 -14.04 35.61
CA SER A 206 18.42 -13.04 35.49
C SER A 206 18.84 -12.82 34.03
N SER A 207 19.00 -13.89 33.25
CA SER A 207 19.31 -13.77 31.81
C SER A 207 18.17 -13.12 31.03
N ALA A 208 16.92 -13.45 31.34
CA ALA A 208 15.74 -12.86 30.72
C ALA A 208 15.61 -11.36 31.05
N THR A 209 15.92 -10.96 32.29
CA THR A 209 15.94 -9.55 32.69
C THR A 209 16.99 -8.76 31.90
N VAL A 210 18.20 -9.30 31.75
CA VAL A 210 19.26 -8.66 30.95
C VAL A 210 18.84 -8.53 29.49
N VAL A 211 18.30 -9.59 28.89
CA VAL A 211 17.81 -9.56 27.50
C VAL A 211 16.66 -8.55 27.35
N ALA A 212 15.73 -8.49 28.31
CA ALA A 212 14.64 -7.53 28.29
C ALA A 212 15.13 -6.08 28.39
N ILE A 213 16.12 -5.80 29.25
CA ILE A 213 16.75 -4.48 29.34
C ILE A 213 17.45 -4.12 28.03
N ILE A 214 18.22 -5.05 27.44
CA ILE A 214 18.88 -4.83 26.15
C ILE A 214 17.86 -4.58 25.04
N ALA A 215 16.76 -5.35 25.01
CA ALA A 215 15.70 -5.18 24.02
C ALA A 215 14.98 -3.83 24.20
N LEU A 216 14.67 -3.42 25.43
CA LEU A 216 14.06 -2.12 25.71
C LEU A 216 14.99 -0.96 25.36
N LEU A 217 16.29 -1.09 25.64
CA LEU A 217 17.29 -0.11 25.21
C LEU A 217 17.39 -0.08 23.70
N ALA A 218 17.46 -1.23 23.02
CA ALA A 218 17.53 -1.30 21.56
C ALA A 218 16.28 -0.71 20.90
N ILE A 219 15.08 -0.96 21.42
CA ILE A 219 13.82 -0.40 20.88
C ILE A 219 13.77 1.12 21.06
N ASN A 220 14.21 1.64 22.21
CA ASN A 220 14.25 3.09 22.45
C ASN A 220 15.35 3.77 21.63
N LEU A 221 16.57 3.20 21.61
CA LEU A 221 17.71 3.78 20.88
C LEU A 221 17.52 3.70 19.36
N SER A 222 16.95 2.60 18.83
CA SER A 222 16.66 2.49 17.39
C SER A 222 15.55 3.46 16.96
N SER A 223 14.67 3.89 17.87
CA SER A 223 13.65 4.89 17.56
C SER A 223 14.21 6.31 17.41
N GLU A 224 15.27 6.62 18.14
CA GLU A 224 15.98 7.90 18.11
C GLU A 224 17.04 7.90 16.99
N ILE A 225 17.71 6.77 16.76
CA ILE A 225 18.65 6.61 15.63
C ILE A 225 17.93 6.58 14.28
N ALA A 226 16.72 6.01 14.19
CA ALA A 226 15.90 6.13 12.98
C ALA A 226 15.43 7.57 12.70
N GLN A 227 15.37 8.43 13.73
CA GLN A 227 15.13 9.87 13.61
C GLN A 227 16.43 10.65 13.34
N SER A 228 17.60 10.18 13.81
CA SER A 228 18.88 10.86 13.62
C SER A 228 19.62 10.47 12.35
N GLN A 229 19.42 9.26 11.82
CA GLN A 229 19.94 8.84 10.51
C GLN A 229 19.13 9.43 9.35
N THR A 230 17.88 9.84 9.60
CA THR A 230 17.06 10.62 8.64
C THR A 230 17.27 12.13 8.76
N SER A 231 17.79 12.64 9.89
CA SER A 231 18.09 14.07 10.07
C SER A 231 19.57 14.46 9.95
N HIS A 232 20.49 13.49 9.85
CA HIS A 232 21.89 13.71 9.48
C HIS A 232 22.36 12.62 8.51
N GLY A 233 22.32 12.93 7.22
CA GLY A 233 23.01 12.13 6.21
C GLY A 233 24.52 12.18 6.43
N GLU A 234 25.08 11.18 7.12
CA GLU A 234 26.49 10.85 7.01
C GLU A 234 26.74 10.20 5.66
N HIS A 235 27.47 10.93 4.81
CA HIS A 235 28.01 10.48 3.54
C HIS A 235 28.83 9.20 3.70
N HIS A 236 28.23 8.04 3.43
CA HIS A 236 28.99 6.84 3.10
C HIS A 236 28.99 6.64 1.59
N HIS A 237 30.04 7.20 0.97
CA HIS A 237 30.47 6.89 -0.39
C HIS A 237 30.66 5.39 -0.56
N HIS A 238 29.66 4.72 -1.14
CA HIS A 238 29.91 3.54 -1.95
C HIS A 238 29.95 3.96 -3.41
N THR A 239 31.18 4.10 -3.91
CA THR A 239 31.54 4.30 -5.30
C THR A 239 30.81 3.32 -6.21
N SER A 240 29.80 3.82 -6.91
CA SER A 240 29.41 3.34 -8.23
C SER A 240 29.25 4.57 -9.13
N ALA A 241 29.77 4.43 -10.35
CA ALA A 241 30.03 5.47 -11.36
C ALA A 241 29.18 6.75 -11.24
N ALA A 242 29.88 7.88 -11.13
CA ALA A 242 29.37 9.24 -11.11
C ALA A 242 28.25 9.49 -12.14
N GLU A 243 27.02 9.68 -11.66
CA GLU A 243 26.09 10.62 -12.28
C GLU A 243 26.35 12.00 -11.65
N PRO A 244 26.48 13.07 -12.46
CA PRO A 244 26.90 14.37 -11.94
C PRO A 244 25.84 14.95 -11.00
N GLU A 245 26.31 15.73 -10.01
CA GLU A 245 25.50 16.73 -9.33
C GLU A 245 24.73 17.53 -10.40
N THR A 246 23.40 17.40 -10.47
CA THR A 246 22.61 18.07 -11.51
C THR A 246 21.54 18.94 -10.89
N ASP A 247 21.78 20.24 -10.98
CA ASP A 247 20.91 21.37 -10.69
C ASP A 247 19.40 21.06 -10.79
N ASN A 248 18.62 21.54 -9.81
CA ASN A 248 17.17 21.66 -9.97
C ASN A 248 16.90 22.69 -11.07
N TYR A 249 16.40 22.25 -12.22
CA TYR A 249 15.90 23.13 -13.27
C TYR A 249 14.39 23.00 -13.37
N ASP A 250 13.73 23.55 -12.36
CA ASP A 250 12.27 23.66 -12.25
C ASP A 250 11.67 24.49 -13.40
N ILE A 251 12.48 25.31 -14.09
CA ILE A 251 12.08 26.12 -15.24
C ILE A 251 13.09 25.98 -16.37
N VAL A 252 12.62 25.66 -17.57
CA VAL A 252 13.42 25.67 -18.80
C VAL A 252 12.76 26.57 -19.84
N LYS A 253 13.55 27.46 -20.44
CA LYS A 253 13.16 28.33 -21.54
C LYS A 253 14.00 28.01 -22.76
N GLN A 254 13.39 27.34 -23.74
CA GLN A 254 14.11 26.91 -24.93
C GLN A 254 13.14 26.75 -26.10
N GLN A 255 13.62 27.01 -27.32
CA GLN A 255 12.83 26.81 -28.56
C GLN A 255 11.48 27.56 -28.56
N GLY A 256 11.41 28.71 -27.88
CA GLY A 256 10.20 29.53 -27.77
C GLY A 256 9.14 28.96 -26.82
N LEU A 257 9.51 27.98 -25.99
CA LEU A 257 8.68 27.40 -24.94
C LEU A 257 9.28 27.72 -23.57
N GLN A 258 8.41 27.95 -22.60
CA GLN A 258 8.72 27.93 -21.18
C GLN A 258 7.99 26.77 -20.53
N VAL A 259 8.75 25.81 -20.02
CA VAL A 259 8.25 24.69 -19.22
C VAL A 259 8.59 24.97 -17.76
N GLN A 260 7.61 24.84 -16.87
CA GLN A 260 7.78 25.03 -15.43
C GLN A 260 7.17 23.86 -14.66
N LEU A 261 7.95 23.27 -13.76
CA LEU A 261 7.53 22.30 -12.76
C LEU A 261 7.36 23.01 -11.42
N LEU A 262 6.16 22.95 -10.86
CA LEU A 262 5.79 23.46 -9.55
C LEU A 262 5.52 22.28 -8.61
N GLY A 263 5.85 22.48 -7.33
CA GLY A 263 5.78 21.49 -6.28
C GLY A 263 6.62 21.95 -5.09
N ASP A 264 6.41 21.34 -3.93
CA ASP A 264 7.25 21.60 -2.78
C ASP A 264 8.62 20.90 -2.96
N ALA A 265 9.67 21.45 -2.34
CA ALA A 265 11.00 20.83 -2.36
C ALA A 265 11.15 19.72 -1.29
N SER A 266 10.16 19.62 -0.40
CA SER A 266 10.14 18.67 0.70
C SER A 266 8.74 18.10 0.87
N ALA A 267 8.65 16.82 1.24
CA ALA A 267 7.41 16.14 1.56
C ALA A 267 7.57 15.32 2.85
N THR A 268 6.45 14.86 3.41
CA THR A 268 6.43 13.98 4.60
C THR A 268 5.77 12.66 4.24
N VAL A 269 6.33 11.55 4.72
CA VAL A 269 5.76 10.22 4.44
C VAL A 269 4.29 10.16 4.88
N GLY A 270 3.42 9.73 3.96
CA GLY A 270 1.98 9.60 4.21
C GLY A 270 1.17 10.86 3.89
N GLU A 271 1.82 11.99 3.58
CA GLU A 271 1.16 13.19 3.08
C GLU A 271 1.28 13.29 1.56
N THR A 272 0.34 14.01 0.93
CA THR A 272 0.35 14.24 -0.52
C THR A 272 0.99 15.58 -0.84
N ASP A 273 1.95 15.58 -1.75
CA ASP A 273 2.50 16.79 -2.37
C ASP A 273 1.71 17.16 -3.63
N LYS A 274 1.55 18.46 -3.89
CA LYS A 274 0.80 18.99 -5.04
C LYS A 274 1.77 19.42 -6.13
N LEU A 275 1.80 18.63 -7.19
CA LEU A 275 2.69 18.82 -8.32
C LEU A 275 1.92 19.38 -9.52
N GLN A 276 2.58 20.28 -10.26
CA GLN A 276 2.02 20.84 -11.48
C GLN A 276 3.12 21.06 -12.51
N VAL A 277 2.89 20.63 -13.74
CA VAL A 277 3.66 21.11 -14.89
C VAL A 277 2.84 22.13 -15.68
N GLN A 278 3.48 23.22 -16.09
CA GLN A 278 2.92 24.25 -16.95
C GLN A 278 3.81 24.44 -18.19
N VAL A 279 3.17 24.49 -19.35
CA VAL A 279 3.83 24.73 -20.64
C VAL A 279 3.18 25.94 -21.31
N VAL A 280 3.96 26.97 -21.56
CA VAL A 280 3.52 28.20 -22.24
C VAL A 280 4.49 28.60 -23.34
N ASP A 281 3.99 29.35 -24.31
CA ASP A 281 4.83 30.01 -25.29
C ASP A 281 5.61 31.14 -24.61
N GLU A 282 6.92 31.18 -24.82
CA GLU A 282 7.82 32.07 -24.11
C GLU A 282 7.51 33.56 -24.38
N LYS A 283 7.12 33.88 -25.61
CA LYS A 283 6.90 35.28 -26.03
C LYS A 283 5.51 35.77 -25.72
N THR A 284 4.51 34.95 -26.02
CA THR A 284 3.09 35.33 -25.91
C THR A 284 2.50 34.97 -24.55
N GLN A 285 3.18 34.14 -23.76
CA GLN A 285 2.72 33.57 -22.49
C GLN A 285 1.38 32.83 -22.63
N GLN A 286 1.01 32.44 -23.86
CA GLN A 286 -0.20 31.67 -24.13
C GLN A 286 0.04 30.19 -23.78
N PRO A 287 -0.98 29.50 -23.26
CA PRO A 287 -0.95 28.06 -23.05
C PRO A 287 -0.54 27.26 -24.29
N VAL A 288 0.26 26.22 -24.09
CA VAL A 288 0.62 25.26 -25.14
C VAL A 288 0.05 23.90 -24.76
N SER A 289 -0.85 23.37 -25.59
CA SER A 289 -1.55 22.10 -25.32
C SER A 289 -1.30 20.99 -26.34
N ASP A 290 -0.61 21.28 -27.44
CA ASP A 290 -0.21 20.33 -28.48
C ASP A 290 1.13 19.62 -28.17
N VAL A 291 1.37 19.35 -26.89
CA VAL A 291 2.56 18.67 -26.37
C VAL A 291 2.20 17.37 -25.66
N LEU A 292 3.16 16.46 -25.60
CA LEU A 292 3.14 15.25 -24.79
C LEU A 292 4.00 15.47 -23.55
N LEU A 293 3.43 15.18 -22.40
CA LEU A 293 4.08 15.19 -21.10
C LEU A 293 4.40 13.74 -20.71
N ASN A 294 5.65 13.47 -20.38
CA ASN A 294 6.12 12.21 -19.83
C ASN A 294 6.67 12.48 -18.43
N ILE A 295 5.88 12.15 -17.43
CA ILE A 295 6.15 12.42 -16.01
C ILE A 295 6.65 11.12 -15.38
N LYS A 296 7.74 11.21 -14.64
CA LYS A 296 8.29 10.12 -13.83
C LYS A 296 8.75 10.66 -12.49
N THR A 297 8.39 9.96 -11.43
CA THR A 297 9.02 10.15 -10.13
C THR A 297 9.98 8.99 -9.94
N LYS A 298 11.24 9.26 -9.61
CA LYS A 298 12.33 8.28 -9.43
C LYS A 298 12.89 8.40 -8.02
N SER A 299 13.07 7.29 -7.31
CA SER A 299 13.81 7.28 -6.04
C SER A 299 15.29 7.59 -6.30
N LEU A 300 15.88 8.47 -5.50
CA LEU A 300 17.29 8.85 -5.63
C LEU A 300 18.24 7.84 -4.98
N GLU A 301 17.76 6.98 -4.08
CA GLU A 301 18.59 5.94 -3.46
C GLU A 301 18.83 4.77 -4.43
N ASP A 302 17.76 4.17 -4.92
CA ASP A 302 17.81 2.89 -5.66
C ASP A 302 17.34 3.00 -7.12
N GLY A 303 16.87 4.18 -7.53
CA GLY A 303 16.51 4.48 -8.92
C GLY A 303 15.22 3.85 -9.44
N TRP A 304 14.42 3.20 -8.59
CA TRP A 304 13.11 2.67 -8.96
C TRP A 304 12.09 3.81 -9.17
N VAL A 305 10.98 3.49 -9.86
CA VAL A 305 10.00 4.47 -10.33
C VAL A 305 8.66 4.25 -9.62
N PRO A 306 8.34 4.99 -8.52
CA PRO A 306 7.04 4.90 -7.85
C PRO A 306 5.86 5.27 -8.73
N PHE A 307 6.05 6.24 -9.62
CA PHE A 307 4.98 6.84 -10.37
C PHE A 307 5.46 7.21 -11.77
N ALA A 308 4.66 6.88 -12.77
CA ALA A 308 4.85 7.40 -14.12
C ALA A 308 3.52 7.63 -14.83
N TYR A 309 3.47 8.68 -15.63
CA TYR A 309 2.29 9.05 -16.41
C TYR A 309 2.72 9.66 -17.75
N GLN A 310 1.97 9.35 -18.80
CA GLN A 310 2.13 10.00 -20.09
C GLN A 310 0.77 10.52 -20.59
N GLY A 311 0.74 11.77 -21.04
CA GLY A 311 -0.47 12.36 -21.60
C GLY A 311 -0.27 13.79 -22.07
N ILE A 312 -1.35 14.56 -22.07
CA ILE A 312 -1.38 15.93 -22.59
C ILE A 312 -1.84 16.90 -21.49
N PRO A 313 -1.40 18.17 -21.51
CA PRO A 313 -1.92 19.18 -20.61
C PRO A 313 -3.38 19.53 -20.94
N ASP A 314 -4.03 20.26 -20.04
CA ASP A 314 -5.34 20.83 -20.26
C ASP A 314 -5.32 22.07 -21.18
N ALA A 315 -6.49 22.66 -21.40
CA ALA A 315 -6.63 23.87 -22.23
C ALA A 315 -5.88 25.10 -21.69
N THR A 316 -5.43 25.06 -20.43
CA THR A 316 -4.61 26.10 -19.81
C THR A 316 -3.11 25.80 -19.89
N GLY A 317 -2.72 24.72 -20.58
CA GLY A 317 -1.33 24.31 -20.75
C GLY A 317 -0.77 23.70 -19.47
N LYS A 318 -1.63 23.18 -18.59
CA LYS A 318 -1.25 22.65 -17.28
C LYS A 318 -1.64 21.20 -17.12
N LEU A 319 -0.88 20.49 -16.30
CA LEU A 319 -1.28 19.22 -15.71
C LEU A 319 -0.95 19.24 -14.24
N THR A 320 -1.96 18.96 -13.40
CA THR A 320 -1.85 18.92 -11.94
C THR A 320 -2.07 17.51 -11.44
N TRP A 321 -1.27 17.08 -10.48
CA TRP A 321 -1.50 15.83 -9.76
C TRP A 321 -1.03 15.98 -8.31
N GLU A 322 -1.64 15.21 -7.42
CA GLU A 322 -1.16 15.05 -6.06
C GLU A 322 -0.60 13.64 -5.90
N GLN A 323 0.59 13.53 -5.34
CA GLN A 323 1.27 12.24 -5.13
C GLN A 323 1.71 12.13 -3.67
N GLN A 324 1.45 10.99 -3.05
CA GLN A 324 2.06 10.66 -1.78
C GLN A 324 3.42 10.01 -1.98
N PHE A 325 4.41 10.45 -1.20
CA PHE A 325 5.65 9.73 -0.98
C PHE A 325 5.46 8.81 0.22
N PHE A 326 5.71 7.52 0.04
CA PHE A 326 5.38 6.49 1.03
C PHE A 326 6.60 5.91 1.74
N ASP A 327 7.79 6.20 1.22
CA ASP A 327 9.10 5.89 1.77
C ASP A 327 9.83 7.19 2.11
N GLY A 328 10.70 7.14 3.12
CA GLY A 328 11.45 8.32 3.58
C GLY A 328 12.68 8.63 2.74
N ALA A 329 12.79 8.08 1.53
CA ALA A 329 13.92 8.31 0.63
C ALA A 329 13.69 9.57 -0.22
N PRO A 330 14.76 10.33 -0.55
CA PRO A 330 14.63 11.46 -1.45
C PRO A 330 14.27 10.99 -2.88
N HIS A 331 13.51 11.82 -3.59
CA HIS A 331 12.99 11.53 -4.93
C HIS A 331 13.33 12.62 -5.93
N ASN A 332 13.30 12.28 -7.22
CA ASN A 332 13.38 13.21 -8.32
C ASN A 332 12.11 13.11 -9.18
N VAL A 333 11.39 14.22 -9.33
CA VAL A 333 10.27 14.36 -10.24
C VAL A 333 10.80 14.92 -11.56
N LEU A 334 10.79 14.10 -12.60
CA LEU A 334 11.24 14.42 -13.95
C LEU A 334 10.03 14.56 -14.87
N VAL A 335 9.97 15.66 -15.62
CA VAL A 335 9.00 15.85 -16.70
C VAL A 335 9.72 16.12 -18.01
N GLU A 336 9.49 15.23 -18.98
CA GLU A 336 9.93 15.42 -20.35
C GLU A 336 8.74 15.89 -21.21
N VAL A 337 8.92 16.99 -21.93
CA VAL A 337 7.93 17.63 -22.79
C VAL A 337 8.38 17.48 -24.23
N SER A 338 7.54 16.87 -25.08
CA SER A 338 7.81 16.64 -26.50
C SER A 338 6.64 17.11 -27.37
N PRO A 339 6.85 17.48 -28.65
CA PRO A 339 5.74 17.83 -29.53
C PRO A 339 4.87 16.61 -29.82
N GLN A 340 3.55 16.80 -29.98
CA GLN A 340 2.72 15.76 -30.57
C GLN A 340 3.10 15.53 -32.04
N PRO A 341 2.93 14.31 -32.58
CA PRO A 341 3.29 13.99 -33.98
C PRO A 341 2.62 14.91 -35.03
N ASN A 342 1.46 15.44 -34.71
CA ASN A 342 0.64 16.33 -35.55
C ASN A 342 0.63 17.78 -35.05
N ALA A 343 1.50 18.15 -34.10
CA ALA A 343 1.62 19.51 -33.60
C ALA A 343 2.14 20.45 -34.70
N SER A 344 1.63 21.68 -34.70
CA SER A 344 2.05 22.72 -35.65
C SER A 344 3.51 23.13 -35.41
N ARG A 345 3.94 23.06 -34.14
CA ARG A 345 5.30 23.31 -33.71
C ARG A 345 6.02 21.99 -33.45
N GLN A 346 7.16 21.81 -34.11
CA GLN A 346 8.07 20.69 -33.85
C GLN A 346 9.32 21.21 -33.14
N PHE A 347 9.79 20.49 -32.12
CA PHE A 347 10.92 20.86 -31.28
C PHE A 347 11.55 19.61 -30.62
N SER A 348 12.77 19.73 -30.11
CA SER A 348 13.43 18.62 -29.41
C SER A 348 12.90 18.48 -27.99
N PRO A 349 12.76 17.26 -27.42
CA PRO A 349 12.23 17.09 -26.07
C PRO A 349 12.94 17.98 -25.03
N LEU A 350 12.16 18.72 -24.26
CA LEU A 350 12.63 19.56 -23.16
C LEU A 350 12.45 18.80 -21.84
N ARG A 351 13.36 18.97 -20.90
CA ARG A 351 13.27 18.33 -19.58
C ARG A 351 13.23 19.39 -18.49
N VAL A 352 12.41 19.17 -17.49
CA VAL A 352 12.44 19.87 -16.21
C VAL A 352 12.47 18.82 -15.10
N GLN A 353 13.18 19.09 -14.02
CA GLN A 353 13.29 18.16 -12.93
C GLN A 353 13.37 18.88 -11.59
N LYS A 354 12.84 18.23 -10.55
CA LYS A 354 12.85 18.74 -9.19
C LYS A 354 13.12 17.61 -8.21
N ASN A 355 14.11 17.80 -7.35
CA ASN A 355 14.34 16.92 -6.20
C ASN A 355 13.36 17.25 -5.07
N VAL A 356 12.85 16.21 -4.42
CA VAL A 356 11.94 16.26 -3.29
C VAL A 356 12.57 15.46 -2.16
N ASP A 357 12.98 16.14 -1.10
CA ASP A 357 13.44 15.50 0.12
C ASP A 357 12.24 14.99 0.91
N VAL A 358 12.23 13.72 1.31
CA VAL A 358 11.08 13.13 1.99
C VAL A 358 11.42 12.84 3.45
N GLU A 359 10.70 13.46 4.38
CA GLU A 359 10.86 13.21 5.81
C GLU A 359 10.21 11.88 6.19
N GLY A 360 11.04 10.93 6.63
CA GLY A 360 10.60 9.63 7.12
C GLY A 360 9.85 9.73 8.45
N VAL A 361 8.65 9.13 8.51
CA VAL A 361 7.85 9.08 9.75
C VAL A 361 7.93 7.70 10.39
N ALA A 362 8.42 7.65 11.63
CA ALA A 362 8.55 6.40 12.35
C ALA A 362 7.18 5.79 12.73
N PRO A 363 7.04 4.46 12.81
CA PRO A 363 5.77 3.83 13.18
C PRO A 363 5.27 4.30 14.55
N PRO A 364 3.96 4.54 14.74
CA PRO A 364 3.40 5.00 16.02
C PRO A 364 3.72 4.05 17.18
N VAL A 365 3.96 4.60 18.38
CA VAL A 365 4.31 3.82 19.58
C VAL A 365 3.25 2.77 19.91
N SER A 366 1.96 3.10 19.74
CA SER A 366 0.85 2.17 19.98
C SER A 366 0.95 0.90 19.13
N ILE A 367 1.31 1.04 17.85
CA ILE A 367 1.51 -0.08 16.94
C ILE A 367 2.68 -0.96 17.40
N ARG A 368 3.79 -0.34 17.79
CA ARG A 368 4.97 -1.06 18.30
C ARG A 368 4.63 -1.87 19.56
N LEU A 369 3.82 -1.30 20.46
CA LEU A 369 3.35 -2.00 21.67
C LEU A 369 2.42 -3.17 21.34
N ILE A 370 1.55 -3.04 20.33
CA ILE A 370 0.68 -4.13 19.87
C ILE A 370 1.52 -5.28 19.31
N VAL A 371 2.51 -4.99 18.46
CA VAL A 371 3.44 -6.01 17.92
C VAL A 371 4.20 -6.70 19.04
N LEU A 372 4.74 -5.93 19.99
CA LEU A 372 5.42 -6.48 21.18
C LEU A 372 4.50 -7.39 21.99
N ALA A 373 3.24 -7.01 22.17
CA ALA A 373 2.25 -7.83 22.88
C ALA A 373 1.98 -9.16 22.15
N TYR A 374 1.86 -9.16 20.82
CA TYR A 374 1.72 -10.40 20.04
C TYR A 374 2.93 -11.32 20.19
N LEU A 375 4.14 -10.79 19.98
CA LEU A 375 5.37 -11.59 20.07
C LEU A 375 5.57 -12.15 21.49
N THR A 376 5.29 -11.35 22.51
CA THR A 376 5.37 -11.79 23.92
C THR A 376 4.29 -12.82 24.23
N GLY A 377 3.07 -12.64 23.71
CA GLY A 377 1.96 -13.58 23.87
C GLY A 377 2.31 -14.97 23.36
N ILE A 378 2.99 -15.06 22.21
CA ILE A 378 3.49 -16.33 21.66
C ILE A 378 4.44 -17.03 22.65
N ILE A 379 5.40 -16.29 23.23
CA ILE A 379 6.33 -16.84 24.23
C ILE A 379 5.57 -17.32 25.48
N ILE A 380 4.62 -16.54 25.98
CA ILE A 380 3.81 -16.89 27.16
C ILE A 380 3.03 -18.18 26.92
N ILE A 381 2.41 -18.34 25.75
CA ILE A 381 1.71 -19.57 25.38
C ILE A 381 2.68 -20.76 25.43
N GLY A 382 3.85 -20.65 24.81
CA GLY A 382 4.89 -21.68 24.88
C GLY A 382 5.26 -22.02 26.33
N LEU A 383 5.48 -21.00 27.16
CA LEU A 383 5.84 -21.14 28.58
C LEU A 383 4.78 -21.88 29.38
N LEU A 384 3.50 -21.52 29.22
CA LEU A 384 2.39 -22.19 29.92
C LEU A 384 2.29 -23.65 29.52
N VAL A 385 2.42 -23.95 28.22
CA VAL A 385 2.43 -25.33 27.71
C VAL A 385 3.61 -26.12 28.29
N GLY A 386 4.83 -25.57 28.25
CA GLY A 386 6.02 -26.22 28.80
C GLY A 386 5.90 -26.50 30.31
N LEU A 387 5.36 -25.55 31.06
CA LEU A 387 5.09 -25.69 32.50
C LEU A 387 4.08 -26.81 32.77
N GLN A 388 2.97 -26.83 32.04
CA GLN A 388 1.91 -27.83 32.22
C GLN A 388 2.38 -29.24 31.87
N LEU A 389 3.09 -29.40 30.74
CA LEU A 389 3.65 -30.68 30.32
C LEU A 389 4.62 -31.23 31.38
N ARG A 390 5.51 -30.37 31.90
CA ARG A 390 6.47 -30.79 32.93
C ARG A 390 5.79 -31.19 34.23
N ARG A 391 4.74 -30.46 34.64
CA ARG A 391 3.93 -30.79 35.83
C ARG A 391 3.25 -32.14 35.68
N GLN A 392 2.61 -32.41 34.54
CA GLN A 392 1.95 -33.70 34.30
C GLN A 392 2.94 -34.86 34.34
N LEU A 393 4.10 -34.73 33.71
CA LEU A 393 5.16 -35.75 33.76
C LEU A 393 5.70 -35.99 35.17
N SER A 394 5.78 -34.94 36.00
CA SER A 394 6.21 -35.08 37.39
C SER A 394 5.14 -35.66 38.33
N LEU A 395 3.87 -35.65 37.94
CA LEU A 395 2.77 -36.27 38.70
C LEU A 395 2.60 -37.75 38.36
N GLN A 396 3.12 -38.20 37.21
CA GLN A 396 3.09 -39.60 36.77
C GLN A 396 4.32 -40.40 37.22
N ARG A 397 5.34 -39.74 37.77
CA ARG A 397 6.48 -40.36 38.46
C ARG A 397 6.26 -40.26 39.96
#